data_AF-A0A6T8VTH0-F1
#
_entry.id   AF-A0A6T8VTH0-F1
#
_cell.length_a   1.000
_cell.length_b   1.000
_cell.length_c   1.000
_cell.angle_alpha   90.00
_cell.angle_beta   90.00
_cell.angle_gamma   90.00
#
_symmetry.space_group_name_H-M   'P 1'
#
loop_
_entity.id
_entity.type
_entity.pdbx_description
1 polymer ?
#
loop_
_entity_poly.entity_id
_entity_poly.type
_entity_poly.pdbx_seq_one_letter_code
_entity_poly.pdbx_strand_id
1 'polypeptide(L)'
;MEPEHEPARPEHHGQPRINPVTSEVENHYPEEKRFWWHVTSFLFVAISGVLVLMLILGVFMLRHFFYKNVKFGRINFMILLAVLIEVANFIATHMSNMLTRWENHRTQTEFETWRLIKAIGFKFVNSYFALYYLAFFKEGSTLFGVEMHCFRDECFLELQAQLGIIGIVHFVARFVTAFVIPRCVSSVRRANEKRSMMLENLQYRSSTELADMSAAERQFLFEKPSVFQDFDERLITHGYATLFAVTSPWVPFAVLLAAGVTLVFDVHALTSMRRRPMPTRCRDCNPFTAAFDIYGHLAAFTNIMLIIFSSDQYRDWTLTEKLVFFAFMENVVLFAIVILKSLLPAKPRIVTQMQLKQQVMVHRCLNNIPVEQNQDFAMHMRQGGGARLDVLEEDVLEQDNDDAEPEMNLKDSVETGAQALGIWKGRKKDLPK
;
A
#
# COMPACT_ATOMS: atom_id res chain seq x y z
N MET A 1 -17.10 17.30 13.52
CA MET A 1 -17.54 16.28 12.56
C MET A 1 -17.45 14.94 13.26
N GLU A 2 -18.60 14.38 13.58
CA GLU A 2 -18.69 12.99 14.05
C GLU A 2 -18.06 12.06 13.00
N PRO A 3 -17.45 10.94 13.42
CA PRO A 3 -17.00 9.93 12.48
C PRO A 3 -18.22 9.45 11.68
N GLU A 4 -18.15 9.61 10.35
CA GLU A 4 -19.12 9.02 9.42
C GLU A 4 -19.22 7.52 9.77
N HIS A 5 -20.42 7.06 10.11
CA HIS A 5 -20.62 5.70 10.59
C HIS A 5 -20.36 4.74 9.42
N GLU A 6 -19.19 4.11 9.42
CA GLU A 6 -18.78 3.19 8.36
C GLU A 6 -19.72 1.98 8.33
N PRO A 7 -20.25 1.58 7.15
CA PRO A 7 -21.14 0.43 7.05
C PRO A 7 -20.40 -0.87 7.36
N ALA A 8 -21.16 -1.87 7.81
CA ALA A 8 -20.61 -3.21 8.00
C ALA A 8 -20.13 -3.80 6.67
N ARG A 9 -19.00 -4.49 6.70
CA ARG A 9 -18.44 -5.17 5.54
C ARG A 9 -19.37 -6.29 5.06
N PRO A 10 -19.49 -6.55 3.73
CA PRO A 10 -20.35 -7.60 3.20
C PRO A 10 -20.03 -9.02 3.71
N GLU A 11 -18.77 -9.29 4.06
CA GLU A 11 -18.31 -10.59 4.59
C GLU A 11 -18.61 -10.76 6.10
N HIS A 12 -19.07 -9.70 6.79
CA HIS A 12 -19.35 -9.71 8.22
C HIS A 12 -20.66 -10.46 8.53
N HIS A 13 -20.56 -11.47 9.39
CA HIS A 13 -21.67 -12.33 9.77
C HIS A 13 -21.92 -12.30 11.27
N GLY A 14 -23.18 -12.53 11.68
CA GLY A 14 -23.57 -12.43 13.09
C GLY A 14 -25.06 -12.66 13.29
N GLN A 15 -25.52 -12.49 14.52
CA GLN A 15 -26.94 -12.52 14.83
C GLN A 15 -27.55 -11.14 14.55
N PRO A 16 -28.68 -11.05 13.83
CA PRO A 16 -29.31 -9.76 13.55
C PRO A 16 -29.77 -9.12 14.86
N ARG A 17 -29.33 -7.89 15.11
CA ARG A 17 -29.71 -7.09 16.29
C ARG A 17 -29.89 -5.64 15.86
N ILE A 18 -30.81 -4.94 16.51
CA ILE A 18 -30.98 -3.49 16.30
C ILE A 18 -29.76 -2.78 16.89
N ASN A 19 -29.05 -2.01 16.07
CA ASN A 19 -27.94 -1.19 16.49
C ASN A 19 -28.47 -0.01 17.33
N PRO A 20 -27.96 0.22 18.56
CA PRO A 20 -28.45 1.29 19.43
C PRO A 20 -28.14 2.70 18.91
N VAL A 21 -27.21 2.85 17.96
CA VAL A 21 -26.81 4.14 17.38
C VAL A 21 -27.59 4.44 16.09
N THR A 22 -27.59 3.51 15.14
CA THR A 22 -28.24 3.72 13.83
C THR A 22 -29.73 3.37 13.85
N SER A 23 -30.20 2.63 14.86
CA SER A 23 -31.54 2.03 14.90
C SER A 23 -31.84 1.07 13.73
N GLU A 24 -30.83 0.69 12.96
CA GLU A 24 -30.94 -0.26 11.86
C GLU A 24 -30.66 -1.69 12.34
N VAL A 25 -31.22 -2.68 11.65
CA VAL A 25 -30.95 -4.10 11.92
C VAL A 25 -29.60 -4.46 11.30
N GLU A 26 -28.61 -4.76 12.15
CA GLU A 26 -27.26 -5.12 11.73
C GLU A 26 -26.83 -6.48 12.32
N ASN A 27 -25.91 -7.16 11.63
CA ASN A 27 -25.31 -8.39 12.15
C ASN A 27 -24.39 -8.08 13.33
N HIS A 28 -24.75 -8.53 14.52
CA HIS A 28 -23.96 -8.42 15.73
C HIS A 28 -23.16 -9.71 16.00
N TYR A 29 -21.87 -9.57 16.26
CA TYR A 29 -20.97 -10.67 16.64
C TYR A 29 -20.47 -10.44 18.06
N PRO A 30 -20.55 -11.44 18.98
CA PRO A 30 -20.16 -11.26 20.38
C PRO A 30 -18.65 -11.08 20.54
N GLU A 31 -18.26 -10.05 21.31
CA GLU A 31 -16.85 -9.67 21.53
C GLU A 31 -16.04 -10.77 22.23
N GLU A 32 -16.65 -11.56 23.12
CA GLU A 32 -15.97 -12.65 23.82
C GLU A 32 -15.44 -13.71 22.84
N LYS A 33 -16.24 -14.06 21.82
CA LYS A 33 -15.80 -15.00 20.78
C LYS A 33 -14.68 -14.40 19.93
N ARG A 34 -14.79 -13.11 19.60
CA ARG A 34 -13.76 -12.39 18.83
C ARG A 34 -12.43 -12.36 19.58
N PHE A 35 -12.45 -12.17 20.89
CA PHE A 35 -11.25 -12.19 21.72
C PHE A 35 -10.48 -13.51 21.61
N TRP A 36 -11.16 -14.66 21.69
CA TRP A 36 -10.51 -15.97 21.50
C TRP A 36 -9.96 -16.17 20.09
N TRP A 37 -10.64 -15.64 19.06
CA TRP A 37 -10.11 -15.62 17.70
C TRP A 37 -8.85 -14.76 17.57
N HIS A 38 -8.79 -13.62 18.26
CA HIS A 38 -7.57 -12.81 18.34
C HIS A 38 -6.42 -13.58 18.98
N VAL A 39 -6.64 -14.21 20.14
CA VAL A 39 -5.60 -14.97 20.84
C VAL A 39 -5.06 -16.11 19.96
N THR A 40 -5.95 -16.89 19.34
CA THR A 40 -5.54 -17.99 18.44
C THR A 40 -4.80 -17.48 17.19
N SER A 41 -5.25 -16.38 16.61
CA SER A 41 -4.59 -15.74 15.48
C SER A 41 -3.18 -15.25 15.85
N PHE A 42 -3.01 -14.54 16.98
CA PHE A 42 -1.69 -14.05 17.41
C PHE A 42 -0.74 -15.20 17.76
N LEU A 43 -1.25 -16.26 18.38
CA LEU A 43 -0.45 -17.47 18.65
C LEU A 43 0.05 -18.11 17.35
N PHE A 44 -0.80 -18.22 16.32
CA PHE A 44 -0.41 -18.76 15.03
C PHE A 44 0.68 -17.92 14.34
N VAL A 45 0.56 -16.59 14.40
CA VAL A 45 1.58 -15.66 13.87
C VAL A 45 2.90 -15.79 14.64
N ALA A 46 2.85 -15.96 15.97
CA ALA A 46 4.04 -16.15 16.78
C ALA A 46 4.76 -17.48 16.45
N ILE A 47 4.01 -18.58 16.35
CA ILE A 47 4.57 -19.90 15.99
C ILE A 47 5.21 -19.87 14.60
N SER A 48 4.54 -19.27 13.62
CA SER A 48 5.10 -19.15 12.26
C SER A 48 6.34 -18.25 12.23
N GLY A 49 6.36 -17.18 13.03
CA GLY A 49 7.55 -16.34 13.20
C GLY A 49 8.74 -17.11 13.75
N VAL A 50 8.54 -17.91 14.81
CA VAL A 50 9.60 -18.77 15.38
C VAL A 50 10.10 -19.80 14.36
N LEU A 51 9.20 -20.42 13.60
CA LEU A 51 9.57 -21.37 12.54
C LEU A 51 10.49 -20.72 11.49
N VAL A 52 10.15 -19.51 11.05
CA VAL A 52 10.96 -18.77 10.08
C VAL A 52 12.32 -18.36 10.66
N LEU A 53 12.37 -17.94 11.93
CA LEU A 53 13.64 -17.67 12.60
C LEU A 53 14.55 -18.89 12.62
N MET A 54 14.01 -20.07 12.95
CA MET A 54 14.75 -21.33 12.92
C MET A 54 15.26 -21.67 11.51
N LEU A 55 14.44 -21.40 10.49
CA LEU A 55 14.83 -21.60 9.10
C LEU A 55 15.97 -20.66 8.66
N ILE A 56 15.90 -19.38 9.03
CA ILE A 56 16.96 -18.40 8.75
C ILE A 56 18.28 -18.81 9.43
N LEU A 57 18.23 -19.18 10.71
CA LEU A 57 19.41 -19.69 11.43
C LEU A 57 19.96 -20.98 10.80
N GLY A 58 19.07 -21.87 10.35
CA GLY A 58 19.43 -23.08 9.59
C GLY A 58 20.17 -22.75 8.29
N VAL A 59 19.74 -21.74 7.53
CA VAL A 59 20.43 -21.29 6.32
C VAL A 59 21.81 -20.70 6.65
N PHE A 60 21.95 -19.93 7.74
CA PHE A 60 23.27 -19.45 8.17
C PHE A 60 24.22 -20.60 8.53
N MET A 61 23.71 -21.66 9.16
CA MET A 61 24.49 -22.87 9.45
C MET A 61 24.91 -23.60 8.17
N LEU A 62 23.97 -23.81 7.24
CA LEU A 62 24.27 -24.42 5.94
C LEU A 62 25.33 -23.62 5.18
N ARG A 63 25.21 -22.29 5.21
CA ARG A 63 26.22 -21.40 4.65
C ARG A 63 27.59 -21.68 5.26
N HIS A 64 27.71 -21.72 6.59
CA HIS A 64 29.00 -21.96 7.25
C HIS A 64 29.64 -23.30 6.87
N PHE A 65 28.87 -24.38 6.82
CA PHE A 65 29.41 -25.71 6.49
C PHE A 65 29.76 -25.88 5.01
N PHE A 66 28.93 -25.35 4.11
CA PHE A 66 29.01 -25.68 2.68
C PHE A 66 29.59 -24.57 1.80
N TYR A 67 29.84 -23.35 2.31
CA TYR A 67 30.31 -22.25 1.43
C TYR A 67 31.66 -22.51 0.76
N LYS A 68 32.53 -23.36 1.34
CA LYS A 68 33.83 -23.71 0.73
C LYS A 68 33.72 -24.73 -0.40
N ASN A 69 32.70 -25.60 -0.36
CA ASN A 69 32.54 -26.70 -1.31
C ASN A 69 31.82 -26.25 -2.60
N VAL A 70 31.11 -25.12 -2.56
CA VAL A 70 30.33 -24.59 -3.67
C VAL A 70 31.03 -23.37 -4.27
N LYS A 71 31.24 -23.35 -5.60
CA LYS A 71 31.73 -22.15 -6.30
C LYS A 71 30.76 -20.99 -6.07
N PHE A 72 31.28 -19.83 -5.68
CA PHE A 72 30.47 -18.68 -5.26
C PHE A 72 29.46 -19.00 -4.14
N GLY A 73 29.75 -19.99 -3.29
CA GLY A 73 28.83 -20.45 -2.24
C GLY A 73 28.26 -19.32 -1.40
N ARG A 74 29.10 -18.34 -1.00
CA ARG A 74 28.65 -17.17 -0.23
C ARG A 74 27.50 -16.40 -0.90
N ILE A 75 27.67 -15.99 -2.16
CA ILE A 75 26.66 -15.23 -2.90
C ILE A 75 25.41 -16.09 -3.12
N ASN A 76 25.57 -17.37 -3.46
CA ASN A 76 24.45 -18.30 -3.61
C ASN A 76 23.61 -18.40 -2.33
N PHE A 77 24.23 -18.50 -1.15
CA PHE A 77 23.52 -18.53 0.13
C PHE A 77 22.86 -17.19 0.47
N MET A 78 23.46 -16.05 0.12
CA MET A 78 22.85 -14.73 0.29
C MET A 78 21.58 -14.57 -0.57
N ILE A 79 21.64 -15.02 -1.83
CA ILE A 79 20.49 -15.04 -2.74
C ILE A 79 19.41 -16.01 -2.23
N LEU A 80 19.80 -17.22 -1.82
CA LEU A 80 18.87 -18.20 -1.25
C LEU A 80 18.13 -17.62 -0.04
N LEU A 81 18.85 -16.96 0.86
CA LEU A 81 18.26 -16.31 2.03
C LEU A 81 17.31 -15.17 1.62
N ALA A 82 17.69 -14.33 0.67
CA ALA A 82 16.83 -13.25 0.16
C ALA A 82 15.54 -13.79 -0.49
N VAL A 83 15.64 -14.83 -1.31
CA VAL A 83 14.47 -15.51 -1.91
C VAL A 83 13.58 -16.12 -0.84
N LEU A 84 14.18 -16.76 0.17
CA LEU A 84 13.43 -17.33 1.28
C LEU A 84 12.64 -16.26 2.05
N ILE A 85 13.28 -15.12 2.34
CA ILE A 85 12.64 -13.98 3.01
C ILE A 85 11.45 -13.48 2.19
N GLU A 86 11.60 -13.29 0.88
CA GLU A 86 10.50 -12.84 0.01
C GLU A 86 9.34 -13.84 -0.06
N VAL A 87 9.64 -15.14 -0.17
CA VAL A 87 8.61 -16.18 -0.17
C VAL A 87 7.86 -16.20 1.17
N ALA A 88 8.57 -16.07 2.29
CA ALA A 88 7.95 -15.99 3.61
C ALA A 88 7.09 -14.72 3.77
N ASN A 89 7.53 -13.57 3.24
CA ASN A 89 6.74 -12.33 3.23
C ASN A 89 5.46 -12.47 2.39
N PHE A 90 5.54 -13.13 1.24
CA PHE A 90 4.38 -13.44 0.41
C PHE A 90 3.37 -14.31 1.17
N ILE A 91 3.84 -15.39 1.80
CA ILE A 91 3.00 -16.28 2.63
C ILE A 91 2.38 -15.50 3.79
N ALA A 92 3.15 -14.63 4.46
CA ALA A 92 2.66 -13.81 5.57
C ALA A 92 1.52 -12.87 5.17
N THR A 93 1.58 -12.32 3.96
CA THR A 93 0.52 -11.45 3.41
C THR A 93 -0.78 -12.23 3.22
N HIS A 94 -0.67 -13.48 2.76
CA HIS A 94 -1.82 -14.36 2.58
C HIS A 94 -2.38 -14.85 3.92
N MET A 95 -1.49 -15.29 4.81
CA MET A 95 -1.78 -15.74 6.17
C MET A 95 -2.50 -14.65 6.96
N SER A 96 -1.95 -13.43 7.03
CA SER A 96 -2.59 -12.31 7.75
C SER A 96 -3.98 -11.99 7.22
N ASN A 97 -4.21 -12.08 5.91
CA ASN A 97 -5.54 -11.92 5.33
C ASN A 97 -6.49 -13.04 5.75
N MET A 98 -6.05 -14.30 5.72
CA MET A 98 -6.87 -15.45 6.11
C MET A 98 -7.25 -15.39 7.60
N LEU A 99 -6.27 -15.15 8.47
CA LEU A 99 -6.49 -15.08 9.92
C LEU A 99 -7.44 -13.93 10.27
N THR A 100 -7.26 -12.77 9.66
CA THR A 100 -8.12 -11.61 9.93
C THR A 100 -9.54 -11.80 9.38
N ARG A 101 -9.74 -12.64 8.36
CA ARG A 101 -11.09 -13.05 7.91
C ARG A 101 -11.78 -13.92 8.95
N TRP A 102 -11.05 -14.84 9.60
CA TRP A 102 -11.60 -15.68 10.67
C TRP A 102 -12.00 -14.88 11.92
N GLU A 103 -11.32 -13.77 12.21
CA GLU A 103 -11.66 -12.88 13.33
C GLU A 103 -12.97 -12.10 13.15
N ASN A 104 -13.54 -12.06 11.94
CA ASN A 104 -14.84 -11.46 11.65
C ASN A 104 -15.02 -10.01 12.17
N HIS A 105 -14.21 -9.11 11.61
CA HIS A 105 -14.29 -7.66 11.84
C HIS A 105 -15.51 -7.03 11.15
N ARG A 106 -16.13 -6.06 11.83
CA ARG A 106 -17.34 -5.36 11.37
C ARG A 106 -17.03 -4.35 10.27
N THR A 107 -16.06 -3.46 10.49
CA THR A 107 -15.72 -2.38 9.55
C THR A 107 -14.51 -2.74 8.68
N GLN A 108 -14.35 -2.09 7.52
CA GLN A 108 -13.20 -2.31 6.64
C GLN A 108 -11.93 -1.72 7.26
N THR A 109 -12.04 -0.58 7.95
CA THR A 109 -10.93 0.07 8.66
C THR A 109 -10.35 -0.81 9.78
N GLU A 110 -11.19 -1.42 10.63
CA GLU A 110 -10.74 -2.38 11.65
C GLU A 110 -10.06 -3.59 11.01
N PHE A 111 -10.68 -4.16 9.97
CA PHE A 111 -10.12 -5.30 9.25
C PHE A 111 -8.72 -5.00 8.71
N GLU A 112 -8.53 -3.85 8.06
CA GLU A 112 -7.23 -3.46 7.51
C GLU A 112 -6.20 -3.17 8.61
N THR A 113 -6.61 -2.58 9.73
CA THR A 113 -5.74 -2.31 10.89
C THR A 113 -5.23 -3.61 11.52
N TRP A 114 -6.13 -4.55 11.82
CA TRP A 114 -5.75 -5.83 12.41
C TRP A 114 -4.96 -6.71 11.44
N ARG A 115 -5.27 -6.64 10.14
CA ARG A 115 -4.48 -7.31 9.10
C ARG A 115 -3.07 -6.73 9.03
N LEU A 116 -2.93 -5.40 9.11
CA LEU A 116 -1.64 -4.72 9.08
C LEU A 116 -0.78 -5.10 10.28
N ILE A 117 -1.33 -5.07 11.50
CA ILE A 117 -0.59 -5.41 12.73
C ILE A 117 0.00 -6.83 12.63
N LYS A 118 -0.80 -7.80 12.16
CA LYS A 118 -0.33 -9.19 11.97
C LYS A 118 0.72 -9.32 10.88
N ALA A 119 0.51 -8.63 9.74
CA ALA A 119 1.45 -8.63 8.63
C ALA A 119 2.81 -8.05 9.06
N ILE A 120 2.81 -6.86 9.68
CA ILE A 120 4.03 -6.18 10.17
C ILE A 120 4.73 -7.05 11.21
N GLY A 121 4.00 -7.57 12.21
CA GLY A 121 4.60 -8.36 13.29
C GLY A 121 5.44 -9.54 12.77
N PHE A 122 4.95 -10.25 11.76
CA PHE A 122 5.71 -11.33 11.12
C PHE A 122 6.79 -10.81 10.17
N LYS A 123 6.42 -9.92 9.24
CA LYS A 123 7.30 -9.50 8.15
C LYS A 123 8.49 -8.69 8.63
N PHE A 124 8.31 -7.91 9.69
CA PHE A 124 9.39 -7.18 10.33
C PHE A 124 10.46 -8.16 10.82
N VAL A 125 10.06 -9.18 11.58
CA VAL A 125 10.98 -10.20 12.08
C VAL A 125 11.63 -10.95 10.91
N ASN A 126 10.86 -11.46 9.95
CA ASN A 126 11.40 -12.20 8.81
C ASN A 126 12.39 -11.39 7.96
N SER A 127 12.08 -10.13 7.66
CA SER A 127 12.85 -9.31 6.73
C SER A 127 14.11 -8.72 7.35
N TYR A 128 14.06 -8.36 8.64
CA TYR A 128 15.16 -7.65 9.28
C TYR A 128 15.98 -8.51 10.26
N PHE A 129 15.46 -9.66 10.73
CA PHE A 129 16.20 -10.50 11.69
C PHE A 129 17.57 -10.94 11.15
N ALA A 130 17.63 -11.36 9.88
CA ALA A 130 18.90 -11.72 9.26
C ALA A 130 19.91 -10.57 9.27
N LEU A 131 19.45 -9.34 9.04
CA LEU A 131 20.28 -8.13 9.05
C LEU A 131 20.71 -7.75 10.47
N TYR A 132 19.81 -7.85 11.46
CA TYR A 132 20.15 -7.67 12.88
C TYR A 132 21.15 -8.71 13.37
N TYR A 133 20.99 -9.96 12.96
CA TYR A 133 21.92 -11.03 13.28
C TYR A 133 23.32 -10.72 12.74
N LEU A 134 23.42 -10.29 11.48
CA LEU A 134 24.68 -9.87 10.89
C LEU A 134 25.28 -8.66 11.63
N ALA A 135 24.47 -7.65 11.96
CA ALA A 135 24.96 -6.41 12.55
C ALA A 135 25.46 -6.55 14.01
N PHE A 136 24.73 -7.30 14.85
CA PHE A 136 24.96 -7.30 16.30
C PHE A 136 25.43 -8.63 16.88
N PHE A 137 24.97 -9.74 16.32
CA PHE A 137 25.18 -11.05 16.95
C PHE A 137 26.32 -11.82 16.31
N LYS A 138 26.62 -11.58 15.03
CA LYS A 138 27.61 -12.38 14.31
C LYS A 138 29.03 -12.23 14.86
N GLU A 139 29.42 -11.03 15.31
CA GLU A 139 30.74 -10.83 15.91
C GLU A 139 30.78 -11.46 17.31
N GLY A 140 31.56 -12.54 17.47
CA GLY A 140 31.77 -13.21 18.76
C GLY A 140 30.69 -14.23 19.18
N SER A 141 29.66 -14.48 18.37
CA SER A 141 28.74 -15.59 18.64
C SER A 141 29.28 -16.95 18.19
N THR A 142 29.06 -17.96 19.03
CA THR A 142 29.19 -19.36 18.67
C THR A 142 27.80 -19.91 18.36
N LEU A 143 27.52 -20.17 17.09
CA LEU A 143 26.25 -20.79 16.69
C LEU A 143 26.44 -22.31 16.72
N PHE A 144 25.78 -22.99 17.66
CA PHE A 144 25.94 -24.44 17.94
C PHE A 144 27.40 -24.88 18.17
N GLY A 145 28.18 -24.06 18.89
CA GLY A 145 29.57 -24.38 19.23
C GLY A 145 30.59 -24.09 18.13
N VAL A 146 30.19 -23.43 17.04
CA VAL A 146 31.09 -23.03 15.94
C VAL A 146 31.23 -21.52 15.89
N GLU A 147 32.45 -21.01 15.93
CA GLU A 147 32.76 -19.59 15.80
C GLU A 147 32.47 -19.07 14.38
N MET A 148 31.70 -17.99 14.30
CA MET A 148 31.31 -17.36 13.05
C MET A 148 32.27 -16.21 12.71
N HIS A 149 33.25 -16.44 11.84
CA HIS A 149 34.11 -15.35 11.35
C HIS A 149 33.45 -14.50 10.26
N CYS A 150 33.65 -13.20 10.35
CA CYS A 150 33.28 -12.23 9.32
C CYS A 150 34.26 -12.25 8.14
N PHE A 151 33.86 -11.68 7.01
CA PHE A 151 34.76 -11.55 5.87
C PHE A 151 35.78 -10.44 6.16
N ARG A 152 37.08 -10.80 6.22
CA ARG A 152 38.18 -9.86 6.52
C ARG A 152 37.97 -9.07 7.82
N ASP A 153 37.32 -9.70 8.81
CA ASP A 153 36.97 -9.08 10.11
C ASP A 153 36.01 -7.87 10.03
N GLU A 154 35.53 -7.50 8.84
CA GLU A 154 34.56 -6.41 8.62
C GLU A 154 33.15 -6.98 8.40
N CYS A 155 32.31 -6.93 9.44
CA CYS A 155 30.92 -7.39 9.32
C CYS A 155 30.03 -6.45 8.48
N PHE A 156 30.34 -5.15 8.48
CA PHE A 156 29.56 -4.14 7.78
C PHE A 156 29.49 -4.36 6.27
N LEU A 157 30.58 -4.78 5.64
CA LEU A 157 30.59 -5.06 4.20
C LEU A 157 29.66 -6.23 3.85
N GLU A 158 29.62 -7.26 4.71
CA GLU A 158 28.72 -8.39 4.50
C GLU A 158 27.24 -7.99 4.73
N LEU A 159 26.98 -7.13 5.71
CA LEU A 159 25.65 -6.55 5.95
C LEU A 159 25.18 -5.72 4.74
N GLN A 160 26.04 -4.84 4.22
CA GLN A 160 25.75 -4.04 3.02
C GLN A 160 25.46 -4.91 1.81
N ALA A 161 26.27 -5.94 1.57
CA ALA A 161 26.07 -6.88 0.46
C ALA A 161 24.75 -7.66 0.62
N GLN A 162 24.44 -8.14 1.83
CA GLN A 162 23.19 -8.85 2.10
C GLN A 162 21.97 -7.94 1.89
N LEU A 163 22.02 -6.71 2.41
CA LEU A 163 20.95 -5.71 2.24
C LEU A 163 20.74 -5.37 0.76
N GLY A 164 21.82 -5.23 0.00
CA GLY A 164 21.76 -5.01 -1.45
C GLY A 164 21.11 -6.16 -2.21
N ILE A 165 21.49 -7.41 -1.90
CA ILE A 165 20.89 -8.61 -2.52
C ILE A 165 19.41 -8.72 -2.17
N ILE A 166 19.04 -8.49 -0.90
CA ILE A 166 17.63 -8.46 -0.47
C ILE A 166 16.87 -7.39 -1.25
N GLY A 167 17.41 -6.17 -1.36
CA GLY A 167 16.78 -5.08 -2.12
C GLY A 167 16.58 -5.42 -3.60
N ILE A 168 17.56 -6.05 -4.25
CA ILE A 168 17.44 -6.50 -5.66
C ILE A 168 16.37 -7.58 -5.79
N VAL A 169 16.37 -8.60 -4.94
CA VAL A 169 15.38 -9.67 -4.97
C VAL A 169 13.98 -9.13 -4.70
N HIS A 170 13.83 -8.19 -3.77
CA HIS A 170 12.58 -7.50 -3.48
C HIS A 170 12.06 -6.72 -4.71
N PHE A 171 12.94 -5.95 -5.35
CA PHE A 171 12.60 -5.22 -6.58
C PHE A 171 12.17 -6.16 -7.71
N VAL A 172 12.88 -7.28 -7.90
CA VAL A 172 12.51 -8.30 -8.90
C VAL A 172 11.16 -8.94 -8.56
N ALA A 173 10.92 -9.26 -7.28
CA ALA A 173 9.63 -9.80 -6.84
C ALA A 173 8.49 -8.80 -7.08
N ARG A 174 8.73 -7.49 -6.86
CA ARG A 174 7.77 -6.44 -7.18
C ARG A 174 7.50 -6.35 -8.67
N PHE A 175 8.53 -6.39 -9.51
CA PHE A 175 8.36 -6.43 -10.96
C PHE A 175 7.51 -7.63 -11.41
N VAL A 176 7.77 -8.82 -10.85
CA VAL A 176 7.01 -10.02 -11.17
C VAL A 176 5.55 -9.88 -10.74
N THR A 177 5.29 -9.42 -9.51
CA THR A 177 3.93 -9.32 -8.97
C THR A 177 3.11 -8.16 -9.55
N ALA A 178 3.74 -7.04 -9.90
CA ALA A 178 3.07 -5.88 -10.46
C ALA A 178 2.86 -5.98 -11.99
N PHE A 179 3.78 -6.61 -12.71
CA PHE A 179 3.76 -6.64 -14.18
C PHE A 179 3.56 -8.04 -14.76
N VAL A 180 4.38 -9.02 -14.36
CA VAL A 180 4.39 -10.35 -14.99
C VAL A 180 3.12 -11.14 -14.65
N ILE A 181 2.76 -11.24 -13.37
CA ILE A 181 1.60 -12.03 -12.92
C ILE A 181 0.28 -11.52 -13.53
N PRO A 182 -0.07 -10.23 -13.45
CA PRO A 182 -1.33 -9.75 -14.01
C PRO A 182 -1.42 -9.97 -15.53
N ARG A 183 -0.30 -9.81 -16.24
CA ARG A 183 -0.23 -10.06 -17.68
C ARG A 183 -0.40 -11.54 -18.03
N CYS A 184 0.24 -12.43 -17.28
CA CYS A 184 0.10 -13.88 -17.45
C CYS A 184 -1.33 -14.34 -17.15
N VAL A 185 -1.89 -13.94 -16.00
CA VAL A 185 -3.25 -14.28 -15.58
C VAL A 185 -4.29 -13.77 -16.58
N SER A 186 -4.17 -12.50 -16.99
CA SER A 186 -5.11 -11.92 -17.97
C SER A 186 -5.00 -12.59 -19.34
N SER A 187 -3.80 -12.97 -19.78
CA SER A 187 -3.58 -13.69 -21.04
C SER A 187 -4.16 -15.11 -21.00
N VAL A 188 -3.94 -15.86 -19.92
CA VAL A 188 -4.49 -17.21 -19.74
C VAL A 188 -6.02 -17.18 -19.70
N ARG A 189 -6.61 -16.23 -18.95
CA ARG A 189 -8.06 -16.06 -18.90
C ARG A 189 -8.65 -15.73 -20.27
N ARG A 190 -8.02 -14.83 -21.03
CA ARG A 190 -8.43 -14.51 -22.42
C ARG A 190 -8.32 -15.71 -23.35
N ALA A 191 -7.27 -16.52 -23.22
CA ALA A 191 -7.09 -17.72 -24.03
C ALA A 191 -8.17 -18.77 -23.72
N ASN A 192 -8.49 -18.96 -22.44
CA ASN A 192 -9.55 -19.87 -22.00
C ASN A 192 -10.94 -19.43 -22.50
N GLU A 193 -11.26 -18.13 -22.42
CA GLU A 193 -12.52 -17.59 -22.95
C GLU A 193 -12.64 -17.78 -24.47
N LYS A 194 -11.59 -17.42 -25.22
CA LYS A 194 -11.56 -17.65 -26.68
C LYS A 194 -11.74 -19.11 -27.04
N ARG A 195 -11.12 -20.01 -26.27
CA ARG A 195 -11.27 -21.46 -26.45
C ARG A 195 -12.69 -21.92 -26.14
N SER A 196 -13.30 -21.39 -25.08
CA SER A 196 -14.70 -21.70 -24.71
C SER A 196 -15.66 -21.26 -25.81
N MET A 197 -15.55 -20.01 -26.27
CA MET A 197 -16.34 -19.49 -27.40
C MET A 197 -16.14 -20.31 -28.68
N MET A 198 -14.90 -20.69 -29.01
CA MET A 198 -14.62 -21.51 -30.18
C MET A 198 -15.26 -22.91 -30.09
N LEU A 199 -15.26 -23.52 -28.90
CA LEU A 199 -15.88 -24.83 -28.68
C LEU A 199 -17.40 -24.74 -28.77
N GLU A 200 -17.99 -23.69 -28.22
CA GLU A 200 -19.44 -23.42 -28.30
C GLU A 200 -19.88 -23.20 -29.76
N ASN A 201 -19.10 -22.47 -30.56
CA ASN A 201 -19.35 -22.25 -31.99
C ASN A 201 -19.29 -23.54 -32.84
N LEU A 202 -18.43 -24.49 -32.46
CA LEU A 202 -18.38 -25.80 -33.12
C LEU A 202 -19.62 -26.64 -32.81
N GLN A 203 -20.21 -26.45 -31.63
CA GLN A 203 -21.35 -27.22 -31.14
C GLN A 203 -22.69 -26.63 -31.57
N TYR A 204 -22.82 -25.30 -31.60
CA TYR A 204 -24.01 -24.58 -32.04
C TYR A 204 -23.70 -23.85 -33.36
N ARG A 205 -24.02 -24.49 -34.49
CA ARG A 205 -23.71 -24.06 -35.86
C ARG A 205 -24.59 -22.87 -36.32
N SER A 206 -24.93 -21.91 -35.44
CA SER A 206 -25.72 -20.74 -35.82
C SER A 206 -24.82 -19.61 -36.31
N SER A 207 -25.14 -19.09 -37.49
CA SER A 207 -24.50 -17.96 -38.18
C SER A 207 -24.76 -16.60 -37.52
N THR A 208 -25.04 -16.57 -36.22
CA THR A 208 -25.19 -15.33 -35.46
C THR A 208 -23.79 -14.80 -35.16
N GLU A 209 -23.45 -13.64 -35.74
CA GLU A 209 -22.20 -12.93 -35.43
C GLU A 209 -22.01 -12.89 -33.92
N LEU A 210 -20.90 -13.48 -33.43
CA LEU A 210 -20.58 -13.41 -32.02
C LEU A 210 -20.50 -11.94 -31.64
N ALA A 211 -21.35 -11.52 -30.70
CA ALA A 211 -21.23 -10.21 -30.10
C ALA A 211 -19.80 -10.03 -29.60
N ASP A 212 -19.12 -8.97 -30.05
CA ASP A 212 -17.79 -8.65 -29.55
C ASP A 212 -17.88 -8.48 -28.03
N MET A 213 -16.91 -9.06 -27.29
CA MET A 213 -16.94 -9.02 -25.82
C MET A 213 -17.10 -7.60 -25.35
N SER A 214 -18.11 -7.37 -24.51
CA SER A 214 -18.39 -6.06 -23.95
C SER A 214 -17.18 -5.54 -23.19
N ALA A 215 -17.05 -4.22 -23.10
CA ALA A 215 -15.99 -3.59 -22.32
C ALA A 215 -15.96 -4.10 -20.86
N ALA A 216 -17.12 -4.41 -20.28
CA ALA A 216 -17.24 -4.96 -18.93
C ALA A 216 -16.67 -6.38 -18.82
N GLU A 217 -16.92 -7.25 -19.80
CA GLU A 217 -16.41 -8.62 -19.85
C GLU A 217 -14.88 -8.61 -20.01
N ARG A 218 -14.37 -7.74 -20.89
CA ARG A 218 -12.91 -7.54 -21.03
C ARG A 218 -12.27 -7.08 -19.72
N GLN A 219 -12.94 -6.19 -18.97
CA GLN A 219 -12.45 -5.76 -17.66
C GLN A 219 -12.48 -6.89 -16.64
N PHE A 220 -13.52 -7.73 -16.64
CA PHE A 220 -13.63 -8.87 -15.73
C PHE A 220 -12.46 -9.87 -15.87
N LEU A 221 -11.77 -9.93 -17.01
CA LEU A 221 -10.61 -10.83 -17.15
C LEU A 221 -9.38 -10.37 -16.36
N PHE A 222 -9.24 -9.07 -16.08
CA PHE A 222 -8.11 -8.54 -15.32
C PHE A 222 -8.18 -8.89 -13.82
N GLU A 223 -7.12 -8.62 -13.08
CA GLU A 223 -7.07 -8.83 -11.63
C GLU A 223 -7.61 -7.61 -10.86
N LYS A 224 -8.23 -7.85 -9.68
CA LYS A 224 -8.70 -6.78 -8.81
C LYS A 224 -7.49 -6.12 -8.12
N PRO A 225 -7.35 -4.78 -8.16
CA PRO A 225 -6.27 -4.10 -7.44
C PRO A 225 -6.41 -4.26 -5.92
N SER A 226 -5.29 -4.38 -5.23
CA SER A 226 -5.22 -4.51 -3.77
C SER A 226 -4.31 -3.42 -3.21
N VAL A 227 -4.93 -2.35 -2.71
CA VAL A 227 -4.23 -1.18 -2.15
C VAL A 227 -3.37 -1.58 -0.96
N PHE A 228 -3.86 -2.47 -0.09
CA PHE A 228 -3.11 -2.97 1.06
C PHE A 228 -1.76 -3.58 0.68
N GLN A 229 -1.73 -4.44 -0.36
CA GLN A 229 -0.47 -5.09 -0.79
C GLN A 229 0.54 -4.09 -1.34
N ASP A 230 0.04 -3.05 -2.02
CA ASP A 230 0.88 -2.00 -2.59
C ASP A 230 1.48 -1.09 -1.48
N PHE A 231 0.77 -0.84 -0.38
CA PHE A 231 1.32 -0.09 0.77
C PHE A 231 2.22 -0.94 1.69
N ASP A 232 1.86 -2.19 1.92
CA ASP A 232 2.61 -3.16 2.73
C ASP A 232 4.01 -3.41 2.15
N GLU A 233 4.13 -3.51 0.83
CA GLU A 233 5.43 -3.58 0.13
C GLU A 233 6.26 -2.29 0.31
N ARG A 234 5.63 -1.13 0.17
CA ARG A 234 6.32 0.17 0.37
C ARG A 234 6.85 0.32 1.78
N LEU A 235 6.13 -0.19 2.78
CA LEU A 235 6.55 -0.16 4.18
C LEU A 235 7.84 -0.97 4.40
N ILE A 236 7.92 -2.18 3.82
CA ILE A 236 9.13 -3.02 3.92
C ILE A 236 10.33 -2.34 3.24
N THR A 237 10.12 -1.81 2.03
CA THR A 237 11.16 -1.07 1.28
C THR A 237 11.64 0.15 2.05
N HIS A 238 10.74 0.89 2.69
CA HIS A 238 11.09 2.02 3.55
C HIS A 238 11.96 1.58 4.75
N GLY A 239 11.67 0.44 5.36
CA GLY A 239 12.51 -0.11 6.42
C GLY A 239 13.92 -0.48 5.94
N TYR A 240 14.07 -1.04 4.73
CA TYR A 240 15.41 -1.32 4.17
C TYR A 240 16.23 -0.04 3.96
N ALA A 241 15.59 1.07 3.60
CA ALA A 241 16.27 2.36 3.45
C ALA A 241 16.65 3.01 4.78
N THR A 242 15.81 2.88 5.81
CA THR A 242 15.92 3.69 7.04
C THR A 242 16.58 2.98 8.20
N LEU A 243 16.33 1.69 8.43
CA LEU A 243 16.81 0.96 9.63
C LEU A 243 18.33 0.78 9.67
N PHE A 244 18.97 0.72 8.50
CA PHE A 244 20.40 0.46 8.32
C PHE A 244 21.12 1.58 7.55
N ALA A 245 20.60 2.82 7.66
CA ALA A 245 21.08 3.96 6.89
C ALA A 245 22.55 4.32 7.20
N VAL A 246 22.96 4.22 8.47
CA VAL A 246 24.36 4.49 8.88
C VAL A 246 25.34 3.51 8.23
N THR A 247 24.97 2.23 8.18
CA THR A 247 25.87 1.20 7.64
C THR A 247 25.87 1.18 6.13
N SER A 248 24.76 1.58 5.49
CA SER A 248 24.57 1.46 4.04
C SER A 248 24.02 2.76 3.44
N PRO A 249 24.80 3.85 3.37
CA PRO A 249 24.32 5.16 2.90
C PRO A 249 23.85 5.19 1.44
N TRP A 250 24.29 4.21 0.63
CA TRP A 250 23.91 4.09 -0.77
C TRP A 250 22.49 3.50 -0.96
N VAL A 251 21.95 2.80 0.03
CA VAL A 251 20.66 2.10 -0.07
C VAL A 251 19.48 3.07 -0.20
N PRO A 252 19.38 4.18 0.56
CA PRO A 252 18.35 5.19 0.33
C PRO A 252 18.29 5.71 -1.11
N PHE A 253 19.45 5.93 -1.73
CA PHE A 253 19.52 6.37 -3.13
C PHE A 253 19.05 5.28 -4.10
N ALA A 254 19.47 4.02 -3.88
CA ALA A 254 19.00 2.89 -4.67
C ALA A 254 17.49 2.68 -4.53
N VAL A 255 16.94 2.82 -3.32
CA VAL A 255 15.50 2.74 -3.05
C VAL A 255 14.75 3.88 -3.73
N LEU A 256 15.29 5.10 -3.76
CA LEU A 256 14.67 6.23 -4.47
C LEU A 256 14.56 5.95 -5.97
N LEU A 257 15.64 5.42 -6.59
CA LEU A 257 15.62 5.01 -8.00
C LEU A 257 14.61 3.89 -8.24
N ALA A 258 14.61 2.86 -7.40
CA ALA A 258 13.67 1.75 -7.49
C ALA A 258 12.22 2.24 -7.35
N ALA A 259 11.94 3.16 -6.42
CA ALA A 259 10.62 3.76 -6.23
C ALA A 259 10.15 4.54 -7.45
N GLY A 260 11.06 5.28 -8.12
CA GLY A 260 10.75 5.96 -9.37
C GLY A 260 10.34 4.99 -10.49
N VAL A 261 11.05 3.87 -10.63
CA VAL A 261 10.72 2.83 -11.61
C VAL A 261 9.41 2.12 -11.23
N THR A 262 9.21 1.78 -9.97
CA THR A 262 7.98 1.15 -9.48
C THR A 262 6.77 2.06 -9.65
N LEU A 263 6.92 3.38 -9.52
CA LEU A 263 5.85 4.34 -9.80
C LEU A 263 5.33 4.21 -11.24
N VAL A 264 6.24 4.10 -12.22
CA VAL A 264 5.88 3.91 -13.62
C VAL A 264 5.15 2.57 -13.83
N PHE A 265 5.66 1.50 -13.20
CA PHE A 265 5.00 0.20 -13.25
C PHE A 265 3.60 0.21 -12.62
N ASP A 266 3.42 0.89 -11.50
CA ASP A 266 2.13 1.00 -10.81
C ASP A 266 1.11 1.81 -11.63
N VAL A 267 1.54 2.92 -12.26
CA VAL A 267 0.69 3.68 -13.18
C VAL A 267 0.27 2.83 -14.38
N HIS A 268 1.21 2.10 -14.98
CA HIS A 268 0.90 1.20 -16.09
C HIS A 268 -0.03 0.04 -15.65
N ALA A 269 0.19 -0.50 -14.46
CA ALA A 269 -0.64 -1.57 -13.92
C ALA A 269 -2.08 -1.13 -13.69
N LEU A 270 -2.30 0.06 -13.11
CA LEU A 270 -3.62 0.62 -12.86
C LEU A 270 -4.38 0.98 -14.13
N THR A 271 -3.68 1.43 -15.18
CA THR A 271 -4.32 1.87 -16.43
C THR A 271 -4.59 0.72 -17.41
N SER A 272 -3.69 -0.26 -17.51
CA SER A 272 -3.71 -1.25 -18.60
C SER A 272 -3.82 -2.71 -18.18
N MET A 273 -3.53 -3.05 -16.91
CA MET A 273 -3.38 -4.46 -16.48
C MET A 273 -4.32 -4.89 -15.35
N ARG A 274 -4.88 -3.96 -14.58
CA ARG A 274 -5.81 -4.23 -13.48
C ARG A 274 -7.21 -3.73 -13.79
N ARG A 275 -8.20 -4.28 -13.09
CA ARG A 275 -9.58 -3.77 -13.14
C ARG A 275 -9.64 -2.35 -12.59
N ARG A 276 -10.51 -1.51 -13.14
CA ARG A 276 -10.81 -0.19 -12.57
C ARG A 276 -11.36 -0.39 -11.14
N PRO A 277 -10.68 0.14 -10.10
CA PRO A 277 -11.21 0.10 -8.74
C PRO A 277 -12.45 1.00 -8.63
N MET A 278 -13.38 0.62 -7.76
CA MET A 278 -14.45 1.52 -7.36
C MET A 278 -13.88 2.62 -6.46
N PRO A 279 -14.28 3.89 -6.66
CA PRO A 279 -13.79 4.98 -5.82
C PRO A 279 -14.35 4.82 -4.41
N THR A 280 -13.45 4.61 -3.44
CA THR A 280 -13.79 4.58 -2.01
C THR A 280 -13.29 5.87 -1.37
N ARG A 281 -14.16 6.54 -0.60
CA ARG A 281 -13.74 7.70 0.20
C ARG A 281 -12.95 7.19 1.41
N CYS A 282 -11.76 7.71 1.61
CA CYS A 282 -10.98 7.51 2.83
C CYS A 282 -10.61 8.88 3.40
N ARG A 283 -10.71 9.01 4.73
CA ARG A 283 -10.38 10.26 5.42
C ARG A 283 -8.87 10.46 5.56
N ASP A 284 -8.19 9.38 5.93
CA ASP A 284 -6.77 9.36 6.27
C ASP A 284 -6.14 8.06 5.73
N CYS A 285 -4.81 8.03 5.63
CA CYS A 285 -4.04 6.82 5.23
C CYS A 285 -3.80 5.86 6.41
N ASN A 286 -4.46 6.07 7.55
CA ASN A 286 -4.43 5.12 8.65
C ASN A 286 -5.01 3.78 8.19
N PRO A 287 -4.39 2.64 8.54
CA PRO A 287 -3.37 2.45 9.59
C PRO A 287 -1.90 2.61 9.16
N PHE A 288 -1.60 2.84 7.87
CA PHE A 288 -0.22 2.85 7.37
C PHE A 288 0.60 4.04 7.88
N THR A 289 0.00 5.21 8.08
CA THR A 289 0.70 6.37 8.67
C THR A 289 1.28 6.03 10.05
N ALA A 290 0.51 5.34 10.90
CA ALA A 290 1.00 4.88 12.20
C ALA A 290 2.15 3.87 12.06
N ALA A 291 2.10 2.99 11.05
CA ALA A 291 3.16 2.03 10.78
C ALA A 291 4.48 2.70 10.34
N PHE A 292 4.41 3.69 9.44
CA PHE A 292 5.60 4.49 9.06
C PHE A 292 6.18 5.25 10.25
N ASP A 293 5.33 5.80 11.12
CA ASP A 293 5.78 6.43 12.37
C ASP A 293 6.53 5.45 13.27
N ILE A 294 6.01 4.23 13.47
CA ILE A 294 6.69 3.18 14.25
C ILE A 294 8.04 2.82 13.64
N TYR A 295 8.10 2.65 12.31
CA TYR A 295 9.35 2.38 11.60
C TYR A 295 10.36 3.52 11.74
N GLY A 296 9.90 4.78 11.76
CA GLY A 296 10.77 5.94 11.99
C GLY A 296 11.43 5.93 13.38
N HIS A 297 10.68 5.60 14.44
CA HIS A 297 11.25 5.47 15.79
C HIS A 297 12.22 4.29 15.87
N LEU A 298 11.85 3.18 15.23
CA LEU A 298 12.70 2.00 15.18
C LEU A 298 13.99 2.26 14.40
N ALA A 299 13.93 3.00 13.30
CA ALA A 299 15.11 3.44 12.56
C ALA A 299 16.02 4.34 13.40
N ALA A 300 15.47 5.28 14.17
CA ALA A 300 16.28 6.08 15.09
C ALA A 300 17.01 5.18 16.11
N PHE A 301 16.27 4.28 16.77
CA PHE A 301 16.82 3.33 17.73
C PHE A 301 17.94 2.46 17.13
N THR A 302 17.71 1.90 15.94
CA THR A 302 18.62 0.94 15.31
C THR A 302 19.88 1.61 14.79
N ASN A 303 19.78 2.80 14.19
CA ASN A 303 20.95 3.53 13.72
C ASN A 303 21.85 3.99 14.88
N ILE A 304 21.27 4.44 16.00
CA ILE A 304 22.04 4.76 17.21
C ILE A 304 22.72 3.50 17.76
N MET A 305 21.99 2.38 17.82
CA MET A 305 22.53 1.10 18.27
C MET A 305 23.70 0.63 17.36
N LEU A 306 23.58 0.78 16.04
CA LEU A 306 24.64 0.44 15.08
C LEU A 306 25.89 1.30 15.30
N ILE A 307 25.74 2.61 15.52
CA ILE A 307 26.87 3.51 15.77
C ILE A 307 27.62 3.11 17.05
N ILE A 308 26.92 2.77 18.12
CA ILE A 308 27.54 2.59 19.45
C ILE A 308 28.05 1.17 19.67
N PHE A 309 27.27 0.17 19.26
CA PHE A 309 27.59 -1.23 19.56
C PHE A 309 28.31 -1.96 18.43
N SER A 310 28.12 -1.54 17.18
CA SER A 310 28.68 -2.23 16.02
C SER A 310 29.90 -1.51 15.42
N SER A 311 30.04 -0.18 15.63
CA SER A 311 31.17 0.59 15.09
C SER A 311 32.46 0.33 15.86
N ASP A 312 33.58 0.26 15.13
CA ASP A 312 34.93 0.20 15.72
C ASP A 312 35.30 1.44 16.54
N GLN A 313 34.64 2.59 16.31
CA GLN A 313 34.93 3.85 16.99
C GLN A 313 34.79 3.78 18.52
N TYR A 314 33.86 2.96 19.01
CA TYR A 314 33.57 2.80 20.44
C TYR A 314 33.96 1.42 20.95
N ARG A 315 34.80 0.66 20.22
CA ARG A 315 35.14 -0.73 20.54
C ARG A 315 35.69 -0.87 21.97
N ASP A 316 36.59 0.03 22.35
CA ASP A 316 37.33 0.00 23.62
C ASP A 316 36.50 0.45 24.85
N TRP A 317 35.31 1.02 24.64
CA TRP A 317 34.47 1.49 25.72
C TRP A 317 33.82 0.33 26.47
N THR A 318 33.68 0.49 27.79
CA THR A 318 32.97 -0.46 28.64
C THR A 318 31.49 -0.53 28.25
N LEU A 319 30.83 -1.66 28.53
CA LEU A 319 29.40 -1.82 28.26
C LEU A 319 28.57 -0.72 28.95
N THR A 320 28.95 -0.31 30.15
CA THR A 320 28.28 0.77 30.90
C THR A 320 28.38 2.11 30.19
N GLU A 321 29.57 2.48 29.69
CA GLU A 321 29.77 3.71 28.93
C GLU A 321 28.95 3.71 27.63
N LYS A 322 28.92 2.57 26.92
CA LYS A 322 28.10 2.38 25.72
C LYS A 322 26.61 2.56 26.02
N LEU A 323 26.10 1.94 27.08
CA LEU A 323 24.69 2.03 27.46
C LEU A 323 24.28 3.45 27.88
N VAL A 324 25.13 4.15 28.64
CA VAL A 324 24.87 5.54 29.05
C VAL A 324 24.85 6.46 27.83
N PHE A 325 25.82 6.31 26.92
CA PHE A 325 25.86 7.10 25.70
C PHE A 325 24.70 6.78 24.75
N PHE A 326 24.30 5.51 24.66
CA PHE A 326 23.12 5.07 23.92
C PHE A 326 21.85 5.74 24.44
N ALA A 327 21.59 5.66 25.75
CA ALA A 327 20.44 6.30 26.37
C ALA A 327 20.47 7.82 26.16
N PHE A 328 21.63 8.46 26.26
CA PHE A 328 21.76 9.89 25.99
C PHE A 328 21.38 10.24 24.55
N MET A 329 21.97 9.56 23.56
CA MET A 329 21.71 9.82 22.14
C MET A 329 20.26 9.52 21.75
N GLU A 330 19.67 8.45 22.28
CA GLU A 330 18.26 8.12 22.08
C GLU A 330 17.35 9.24 22.58
N ASN A 331 17.56 9.73 23.80
CA ASN A 331 16.76 10.82 24.36
C ASN A 331 16.92 12.12 23.56
N VAL A 332 18.13 12.44 23.09
CA VAL A 332 18.38 13.62 22.23
C VAL A 332 17.59 13.52 20.92
N VAL A 333 17.60 12.36 20.27
CA VAL A 333 16.87 12.16 19.01
C VAL A 333 15.35 12.16 19.23
N LEU A 334 14.85 11.50 20.28
CA LEU A 334 13.43 11.54 20.64
C LEU A 334 12.95 12.97 20.95
N PHE A 335 13.75 13.74 21.69
CA PHE A 335 13.47 15.14 21.97
C PHE A 335 13.42 15.97 20.68
N ALA A 336 14.36 15.75 19.75
CA ALA A 336 14.35 16.40 18.45
C ALA A 336 13.10 16.03 17.62
N ILE A 337 12.65 14.77 17.65
CA ILE A 337 11.41 14.33 16.99
C ILE A 337 10.20 15.05 17.60
N VAL A 338 10.11 15.16 18.93
CA VAL A 338 9.02 15.86 19.62
C VAL A 338 9.02 17.36 19.26
N ILE A 339 10.20 17.99 19.24
CA ILE A 339 10.34 19.38 18.78
C ILE A 339 9.84 19.50 17.34
N LEU A 340 10.30 18.64 16.42
CA LEU A 340 9.91 18.72 15.02
C LEU A 340 8.38 18.55 14.84
N LYS A 341 7.77 17.61 15.56
CA LYS A 341 6.31 17.40 15.56
C LYS A 341 5.54 18.58 16.16
N SER A 342 6.14 19.33 17.09
CA SER A 342 5.52 20.54 17.64
C SER A 342 5.68 21.77 16.73
N LEU A 343 6.80 21.87 16.00
CA LEU A 343 7.05 22.94 15.03
C LEU A 343 6.24 22.76 13.72
N LEU A 344 6.03 21.51 13.30
CA LEU A 344 5.32 21.16 12.06
C LEU A 344 3.96 20.54 12.40
N PRO A 345 2.87 21.33 12.53
CA PRO A 345 1.56 20.80 12.81
C PRO A 345 1.06 19.90 11.67
N ALA A 346 0.51 18.73 12.02
CA ALA A 346 0.04 17.74 11.05
C ALA A 346 -1.06 18.26 10.11
N LYS A 347 -1.84 19.27 10.53
CA LYS A 347 -2.88 19.90 9.72
C LYS A 347 -2.51 21.36 9.44
N PRO A 348 -2.54 21.81 8.18
CA PRO A 348 -2.29 23.21 7.86
C PRO A 348 -3.43 24.10 8.40
N ARG A 349 -3.08 25.32 8.82
CA ARG A 349 -4.03 26.27 9.46
C ARG A 349 -5.27 26.54 8.61
N ILE A 350 -5.14 26.60 7.28
CA ILE A 350 -6.25 26.86 6.36
C ILE A 350 -7.34 25.78 6.43
N VAL A 351 -6.94 24.50 6.54
CA VAL A 351 -7.88 23.38 6.65
C VAL A 351 -8.58 23.42 8.01
N THR A 352 -7.86 23.75 9.09
CA THR A 352 -8.47 23.92 10.42
C THR A 352 -9.49 25.05 10.42
N GLN A 353 -9.19 26.18 9.77
CA GLN A 353 -10.13 27.29 9.64
C GLN A 353 -11.37 26.90 8.83
N MET A 354 -11.21 26.19 7.72
CA MET A 354 -12.35 25.67 6.93
C MET A 354 -13.22 24.71 7.75
N GLN A 355 -12.61 23.79 8.51
CA GLN A 355 -13.34 22.87 9.39
C GLN A 355 -14.10 23.61 10.50
N LEU A 356 -13.50 24.64 11.10
CA LEU A 356 -14.15 25.48 12.09
C LEU A 356 -15.32 26.27 11.48
N LYS A 357 -15.13 26.87 10.30
CA LYS A 357 -16.21 27.56 9.56
C LYS A 357 -17.40 26.62 9.32
N GLN A 358 -17.13 25.39 8.87
CA GLN A 358 -18.17 24.39 8.64
C GLN A 358 -18.89 24.00 9.95
N GLN A 359 -18.17 23.85 11.06
CA GLN A 359 -18.78 23.56 12.36
C GLN A 359 -19.67 24.70 12.85
N VAL A 360 -19.23 25.95 12.69
CA VAL A 360 -20.02 27.14 13.05
C VAL A 360 -21.26 27.23 12.17
N MET A 361 -21.14 26.97 10.87
CA MET A 361 -22.26 26.95 9.94
C MET A 361 -23.30 25.90 10.34
N VAL A 362 -22.88 24.65 10.59
CA VAL A 362 -23.78 23.58 11.07
C VAL A 362 -24.45 23.98 12.39
N HIS A 363 -23.70 24.54 13.35
CA HIS A 363 -24.26 25.00 14.61
C HIS A 363 -25.28 26.13 14.44
N ARG A 364 -25.04 27.08 13.53
CA ARG A 364 -25.99 28.16 13.20
C ARG A 364 -27.27 27.60 12.58
N CYS A 365 -27.15 26.66 11.64
CA CYS A 365 -28.29 26.01 11.01
C CYS A 365 -29.13 25.21 12.03
N LEU A 366 -28.49 24.44 12.91
CA LEU A 366 -29.19 23.65 13.93
C LEU A 366 -29.96 24.52 14.95
N ASN A 367 -29.43 25.70 15.27
CA ASN A 367 -30.02 26.63 16.23
C ASN A 367 -30.85 27.74 15.59
N ASN A 368 -31.05 27.72 14.25
CA ASN A 368 -31.71 28.77 13.48
C ASN A 368 -31.19 30.20 13.81
N ILE A 369 -29.88 30.35 13.99
CA ILE A 369 -29.26 31.66 14.25
C ILE A 369 -29.07 32.37 12.90
N PRO A 370 -29.70 33.54 12.65
CA PRO A 370 -29.57 34.25 11.39
C PRO A 370 -28.14 34.76 11.18
N VAL A 371 -27.70 34.79 9.92
CA VAL A 371 -26.39 35.33 9.54
C VAL A 371 -26.46 36.85 9.53
N GLU A 372 -25.72 37.51 10.43
CA GLU A 372 -25.50 38.96 10.34
C GLU A 372 -24.56 39.25 9.16
N GLN A 373 -25.11 39.81 8.08
CA GLN A 373 -24.39 40.10 6.82
C GLN A 373 -23.11 40.97 6.98
N ASN A 374 -22.96 41.67 8.11
CA ASN A 374 -21.89 42.65 8.31
C ASN A 374 -20.61 42.07 8.95
N GLN A 375 -20.60 40.81 9.40
CA GLN A 375 -19.44 40.26 10.13
C GLN A 375 -18.42 39.53 9.24
N ASP A 376 -18.81 39.00 8.07
CA ASP A 376 -17.93 38.19 7.23
C ASP A 376 -16.92 39.02 6.41
N PHE A 377 -17.23 40.29 6.12
CA PHE A 377 -16.32 41.19 5.37
C PHE A 377 -15.19 41.82 6.21
N ALA A 378 -15.30 41.79 7.54
CA ALA A 378 -14.32 42.42 8.43
C ALA A 378 -12.99 41.65 8.53
N MET A 379 -12.97 40.37 8.13
CA MET A 379 -11.76 39.53 8.19
C MET A 379 -10.80 39.73 7.00
N HIS A 380 -11.24 40.38 5.91
CA HIS A 380 -10.45 40.54 4.69
C HIS A 380 -9.85 41.95 4.47
N MET A 381 -10.21 42.95 5.28
CA MET A 381 -9.80 44.35 5.05
C MET A 381 -8.74 44.91 6.01
N ARG A 382 -8.08 44.06 6.80
CA ARG A 382 -7.08 44.54 7.79
C ARG A 382 -5.73 43.84 7.72
N GLN A 383 -5.17 43.71 6.52
CA GLN A 383 -3.72 43.73 6.31
C GLN A 383 -3.42 44.28 4.92
N GLY A 384 -2.98 45.55 4.89
CA GLY A 384 -2.51 46.18 3.67
C GLY A 384 -1.19 45.59 3.19
N GLY A 385 -1.02 45.54 1.88
CA GLY A 385 0.27 45.32 1.22
C GLY A 385 0.32 44.13 0.26
N GLY A 386 -0.31 44.28 -0.91
CA GLY A 386 0.16 43.70 -2.17
C GLY A 386 0.35 42.18 -2.27
N ALA A 387 -0.74 41.42 -2.31
CA ALA A 387 -0.83 40.19 -3.10
C ALA A 387 -2.31 39.87 -3.35
N ARG A 388 -2.76 40.07 -4.59
CA ARG A 388 -4.09 39.68 -5.05
C ARG A 388 -4.10 38.16 -5.18
N LEU A 389 -4.71 37.47 -4.22
CA LEU A 389 -5.05 36.06 -4.33
C LEU A 389 -6.45 36.00 -4.93
N ASP A 390 -6.56 35.70 -6.24
CA ASP A 390 -7.85 35.46 -6.87
C ASP A 390 -8.43 34.17 -6.27
N VAL A 391 -9.47 34.34 -5.46
CA VAL A 391 -10.32 33.26 -4.95
C VAL A 391 -11.25 32.88 -6.10
N LEU A 392 -11.02 31.72 -6.71
CA LEU A 392 -12.00 31.05 -7.56
C LEU A 392 -13.13 30.52 -6.65
N GLU A 393 -14.00 31.41 -6.20
CA GLU A 393 -15.37 31.08 -5.80
C GLU A 393 -16.27 31.51 -6.96
N GLU A 394 -16.38 30.62 -7.94
CA GLU A 394 -17.48 30.66 -8.90
C GLU A 394 -18.39 29.48 -8.54
N ASP A 395 -19.29 29.73 -7.59
CA ASP A 395 -20.47 28.90 -7.41
C ASP A 395 -21.31 29.07 -8.68
N VAL A 396 -21.27 28.07 -9.56
CA VAL A 396 -22.19 27.96 -10.69
C VAL A 396 -23.56 27.63 -10.09
N LEU A 397 -24.28 28.69 -9.71
CA LEU A 397 -25.74 28.63 -9.63
C LEU A 397 -26.23 28.37 -11.06
N GLU A 398 -26.78 27.17 -11.27
CA GLU A 398 -27.57 26.84 -12.45
C GLU A 398 -28.67 27.89 -12.60
N GLN A 399 -28.50 28.79 -13.56
CA GLN A 399 -29.58 29.59 -14.11
C GLN A 399 -30.39 28.66 -15.01
N ASP A 400 -31.60 28.32 -14.58
CA ASP A 400 -32.65 27.75 -15.44
C ASP A 400 -32.85 28.71 -16.63
N ASN A 401 -32.23 28.39 -17.76
CA ASN A 401 -32.61 28.91 -19.06
C ASN A 401 -33.48 27.83 -19.72
N ASP A 402 -34.73 28.20 -19.98
CA ASP A 402 -35.65 27.47 -20.85
C ASP A 402 -35.05 27.35 -22.26
N ASP A 403 -34.26 26.29 -22.50
CA ASP A 403 -33.83 25.92 -23.83
C ASP A 403 -34.88 25.00 -24.48
N ALA A 404 -35.49 25.51 -25.56
CA ALA A 404 -36.45 24.81 -26.38
C ALA A 404 -35.90 23.48 -26.94
N GLU A 405 -36.72 22.43 -26.87
CA GLU A 405 -36.44 21.12 -27.46
C GLU A 405 -36.10 21.23 -28.96
N PRO A 406 -35.04 20.57 -29.46
CA PRO A 406 -34.77 20.55 -30.89
C PRO A 406 -35.68 19.54 -31.61
N GLU A 407 -36.49 20.02 -32.55
CA GLU A 407 -37.26 19.18 -33.47
C GLU A 407 -36.34 18.32 -34.36
N MET A 408 -36.49 17.00 -34.26
CA MET A 408 -35.84 16.03 -35.15
C MET A 408 -36.44 16.08 -36.56
N ASN A 409 -35.74 16.74 -37.50
CA ASN A 409 -36.05 16.63 -38.92
C ASN A 409 -35.38 15.40 -39.55
N LEU A 410 -36.18 14.34 -39.75
CA LEU A 410 -35.79 13.02 -40.25
C LEU A 410 -35.36 12.95 -41.74
N LYS A 411 -35.14 14.08 -42.43
CA LYS A 411 -34.78 14.09 -43.85
C LYS A 411 -33.28 14.22 -44.14
N ASP A 412 -32.49 14.79 -43.22
CA ASP A 412 -31.08 15.10 -43.49
C ASP A 412 -30.11 13.93 -43.19
N SER A 413 -30.54 12.94 -42.40
CA SER A 413 -29.72 11.74 -42.13
C SER A 413 -29.71 10.69 -43.25
N VAL A 414 -30.63 10.79 -44.22
CA VAL A 414 -30.69 9.82 -45.33
C VAL A 414 -29.69 10.17 -46.44
N GLU A 415 -29.38 11.46 -46.64
CA GLU A 415 -28.43 11.90 -47.67
C GLU A 415 -26.96 11.78 -47.23
N THR A 416 -26.65 11.94 -45.95
CA THR A 416 -25.29 11.78 -45.41
C THR A 416 -24.89 10.31 -45.27
N GLY A 417 -25.83 9.40 -45.02
CA GLY A 417 -25.57 7.96 -44.94
C GLY A 417 -25.28 7.30 -46.30
N ALA A 418 -25.88 7.79 -47.38
CA ALA A 418 -25.72 7.22 -48.72
C ALA A 418 -24.41 7.65 -49.42
N GLN A 419 -23.74 8.72 -48.98
CA GLN A 419 -22.42 9.12 -49.49
C GLN A 419 -21.25 8.38 -48.85
N ALA A 420 -21.42 7.81 -47.65
CA ALA A 420 -20.38 7.04 -46.95
C ALA A 420 -20.24 5.59 -47.47
N LEU A 421 -21.26 5.05 -48.12
CA LEU A 421 -21.27 3.73 -48.75
C LEU A 421 -21.31 3.92 -50.26
N GLY A 422 -20.14 3.92 -50.91
CA GLY A 422 -19.95 4.19 -52.35
C GLY A 422 -20.73 3.28 -53.30
N ILE A 423 -22.04 3.48 -53.39
CA ILE A 423 -22.97 2.76 -54.27
C ILE A 423 -23.94 3.79 -54.87
N TRP A 424 -23.51 4.48 -55.91
CA TRP A 424 -24.38 4.73 -57.07
C TRP A 424 -23.58 5.28 -58.26
N LYS A 425 -23.30 4.42 -59.22
CA LYS A 425 -22.76 4.79 -60.53
C LYS A 425 -23.90 4.67 -61.54
N GLY A 426 -24.44 5.83 -61.94
CA GLY A 426 -25.15 6.04 -63.19
C GLY A 426 -26.67 5.77 -63.17
N ARG A 427 -27.44 6.77 -63.60
CA ARG A 427 -27.95 6.89 -64.98
C ARG A 427 -28.89 8.11 -65.04
N LYS A 428 -28.45 9.20 -65.68
CA LYS A 428 -29.33 10.28 -66.15
C LYS A 428 -30.26 9.71 -67.22
N LYS A 429 -31.58 9.89 -67.07
CA LYS A 429 -32.55 9.93 -68.16
C LYS A 429 -33.74 10.81 -67.75
N ASP A 430 -33.69 12.05 -68.25
CA ASP A 430 -34.73 12.78 -68.98
C ASP A 430 -36.23 12.60 -68.67
N LEU A 431 -36.89 13.78 -68.66
CA LEU A 431 -38.28 14.12 -69.05
C LEU A 431 -39.35 14.24 -67.93
N PRO A 432 -40.41 15.08 -68.12
CA PRO A 432 -40.36 16.54 -68.29
C PRO A 432 -41.49 17.30 -67.54
N LYS A 433 -41.29 18.63 -67.44
CA LYS A 433 -42.22 19.72 -67.09
C LYS A 433 -42.82 19.77 -65.69
#